data_AF-A0A0R1RI55-F1
#
_entry.id   AF-A0A0R1RI55-F1
#
_cell.length_a   1.000
_cell.length_b   1.000
_cell.length_c   1.000
_cell.angle_alpha   90.00
_cell.angle_beta   90.00
_cell.angle_gamma   90.00
#
_symmetry.space_group_name_H-M   'P 1'
#
loop_
_entity.id
_entity.type
_entity.pdbx_description
1 polymer ?
#
loop_
_entity_poly.entity_id
_entity_poly.type
_entity_poly.pdbx_seq_one_letter_code
_entity_poly.pdbx_strand_id
1 'polypeptide(L)'
;MTDDERKARIDSLLHGVKLMRDLKDSDTELDAKLTLYIGDALDAIGIFINNVDVPKQLDGVIRKMAAAKFVQEAAEGTTATSEEGLSFTFSDDDMKPFATLLNKYMDNQSGANRLGSVVTWD
;
A
#
# COMPACT_ATOMS: atom_id res chain seq x y z
N MET A 1 13.39 0.35 -11.23
CA MET A 1 12.22 0.04 -12.09
C MET A 1 12.12 1.09 -13.20
N THR A 2 11.85 0.72 -14.45
CA THR A 2 11.57 1.70 -15.53
C THR A 2 10.14 2.25 -15.43
N ASP A 3 9.84 3.36 -16.10
CA ASP A 3 8.49 3.93 -16.10
C ASP A 3 7.44 2.97 -16.68
N ASP A 4 7.81 2.22 -17.73
CA ASP A 4 6.95 1.20 -18.34
C ASP A 4 6.68 0.03 -17.38
N GLU A 5 7.70 -0.43 -16.67
CA GLU A 5 7.56 -1.47 -15.65
C GLU A 5 6.69 -1.01 -14.47
N ARG A 6 6.83 0.26 -14.06
CA ARG A 6 6.02 0.87 -13.01
C ARG A 6 4.56 0.91 -13.42
N LYS A 7 4.28 1.39 -14.63
CA LYS A 7 2.93 1.45 -15.18
C LYS A 7 2.28 0.07 -15.25
N ALA A 8 2.96 -0.92 -15.84
CA ALA A 8 2.45 -2.28 -15.94
C ALA A 8 2.16 -2.91 -14.56
N ARG A 9 2.98 -2.60 -13.55
CA ARG A 9 2.75 -3.05 -12.18
C ARG A 9 1.53 -2.37 -11.56
N ILE A 10 1.37 -1.05 -11.74
CA ILE A 10 0.20 -0.32 -11.25
C ILE A 10 -1.08 -0.86 -11.88
N ASP A 11 -1.08 -1.13 -13.18
CA ASP A 11 -2.24 -1.72 -13.88
C ASP A 11 -2.63 -3.09 -13.30
N SER A 12 -1.65 -3.94 -13.01
CA SER A 12 -1.86 -5.24 -12.35
C SER A 12 -2.42 -5.10 -10.92
N LEU A 13 -1.89 -4.15 -10.15
CA LEU A 13 -2.37 -3.86 -8.81
C LEU A 13 -3.80 -3.30 -8.83
N LEU A 14 -4.09 -2.41 -9.78
CA LEU A 14 -5.41 -1.82 -10.00
C LEU A 14 -6.44 -2.90 -10.27
N HIS A 15 -6.15 -3.80 -11.22
CA HIS A 15 -7.01 -4.95 -11.49
C HIS A 15 -7.28 -5.78 -10.22
N GLY A 16 -6.23 -6.02 -9.42
CA GLY A 16 -6.36 -6.71 -8.13
C GLY A 16 -7.27 -5.97 -7.13
N VAL A 17 -7.18 -4.65 -7.02
CA VAL A 17 -8.06 -3.85 -6.15
C VAL A 17 -9.50 -3.93 -6.62
N LYS A 18 -9.74 -3.80 -7.93
CA LYS A 18 -11.09 -3.87 -8.52
C LYS A 18 -11.74 -5.22 -8.24
N LEU A 19 -11.00 -6.33 -8.37
CA LEU A 19 -11.46 -7.65 -7.99
C LEU A 19 -11.77 -7.77 -6.49
N MET A 20 -10.94 -7.21 -5.61
CA MET A 20 -11.17 -7.25 -4.16
C MET A 20 -12.40 -6.46 -3.71
N ARG A 21 -12.81 -5.47 -4.49
CA ARG A 21 -13.89 -4.53 -4.17
C ARG A 21 -15.15 -4.72 -5.02
N ASP A 22 -15.17 -5.71 -5.92
CA ASP A 22 -16.26 -5.96 -6.87
C ASP A 22 -16.61 -4.72 -7.71
N LEU A 23 -15.59 -3.99 -8.16
CA LEU A 23 -15.73 -2.77 -8.94
C LEU A 23 -15.80 -3.08 -10.45
N LYS A 24 -16.65 -2.33 -11.17
CA LYS A 24 -16.81 -2.48 -12.62
C LYS A 24 -15.67 -1.83 -13.38
N ASP A 25 -15.35 -2.40 -14.54
CA ASP A 25 -14.30 -1.87 -15.42
C ASP A 25 -14.67 -0.59 -16.18
N SER A 26 -15.95 -0.20 -16.16
CA SER A 26 -16.43 0.97 -16.90
C SER A 26 -16.16 2.31 -16.22
N ASP A 27 -15.71 2.33 -14.96
CA ASP A 27 -15.52 3.57 -14.20
C ASP A 27 -14.08 4.10 -14.32
N THR A 28 -13.87 4.94 -15.34
CA THR A 28 -12.55 5.49 -15.66
C THR A 28 -12.05 6.55 -14.66
N GLU A 29 -12.96 7.26 -14.00
CA GLU A 29 -12.56 8.26 -12.98
C GLU A 29 -12.10 7.56 -11.70
N LEU A 30 -12.83 6.52 -11.31
CA LEU A 30 -12.42 5.65 -10.21
C LEU A 30 -11.06 5.00 -10.46
N ASP A 31 -10.83 4.52 -11.68
CA ASP A 31 -9.55 3.93 -12.06
C ASP A 31 -8.39 4.93 -11.94
N ALA A 32 -8.61 6.19 -12.34
CA ALA A 32 -7.59 7.24 -12.19
C ALA A 32 -7.25 7.50 -10.72
N LYS A 33 -8.25 7.57 -9.84
CA LYS A 33 -8.05 7.75 -8.39
C LYS A 33 -7.34 6.56 -7.76
N LEU A 34 -7.77 5.34 -8.08
CA LEU A 34 -7.12 4.11 -7.59
C LEU A 34 -5.68 3.99 -8.07
N THR A 35 -5.40 4.37 -9.32
CA THR A 35 -4.04 4.43 -9.87
C THR A 35 -3.16 5.36 -9.04
N LEU A 36 -3.67 6.54 -8.68
CA LEU A 36 -2.97 7.50 -7.83
C LEU A 36 -2.69 6.90 -6.43
N TYR A 37 -3.72 6.36 -5.77
CA TYR A 37 -3.54 5.74 -4.45
C TYR A 37 -2.57 4.55 -4.46
N ILE A 38 -2.50 3.78 -5.55
CA ILE A 38 -1.51 2.70 -5.70
C ILE A 38 -0.10 3.28 -5.84
N GLY A 39 0.06 4.35 -6.62
CA GLY A 39 1.33 5.07 -6.75
C GLY A 39 1.82 5.60 -5.41
N ASP A 40 0.95 6.29 -4.68
CA ASP A 40 1.26 6.84 -3.36
C ASP A 40 1.56 5.73 -2.34
N ALA A 41 0.88 4.59 -2.43
CA ALA A 41 1.13 3.43 -1.58
C ALA A 41 2.49 2.78 -1.86
N LEU A 42 2.90 2.71 -3.13
CA LEU A 42 4.24 2.26 -3.52
C LEU A 42 5.30 3.19 -2.92
N ASP A 43 5.12 4.50 -3.04
CA ASP A 43 6.10 5.47 -2.56
C ASP A 43 6.16 5.48 -1.03
N ALA A 44 5.02 5.44 -0.34
CA ALA A 44 4.95 5.38 1.13
C ALA A 44 5.62 4.11 1.68
N ILE A 45 5.35 2.94 1.09
CA ILE A 45 6.04 1.70 1.48
C ILE A 45 7.53 1.80 1.16
N GLY A 46 7.90 2.34 0.00
CA GLY A 46 9.31 2.49 -0.40
C GLY A 46 10.10 3.35 0.58
N ILE A 47 9.50 4.45 1.05
CA ILE A 47 10.05 5.27 2.13
C ILE A 47 10.17 4.45 3.42
N PHE A 48 9.11 3.74 3.83
CA PHE A 48 9.09 2.96 5.06
C PHE A 48 10.19 1.88 5.10
N ILE A 49 10.38 1.15 4.00
CA ILE A 49 11.39 0.08 3.92
C ILE A 49 12.77 0.57 3.47
N ASN A 50 12.92 1.89 3.26
CA ASN A 50 14.12 2.51 2.71
C ASN A 50 14.61 1.83 1.40
N ASN A 51 13.68 1.53 0.50
CA ASN A 51 13.95 0.89 -0.79
C ASN A 51 13.07 1.48 -1.89
N VAL A 52 13.70 2.05 -2.92
CA VAL A 52 13.03 2.65 -4.07
C VAL A 52 12.27 1.59 -4.88
N ASP A 53 12.83 0.39 -5.02
CA ASP A 53 12.21 -0.71 -5.76
C ASP A 53 11.45 -1.62 -4.78
N VAL A 54 10.21 -1.23 -4.47
CA VAL A 54 9.32 -1.99 -3.57
C VAL A 54 9.14 -3.42 -4.11
N PRO A 55 9.37 -4.47 -3.31
CA PRO A 55 9.25 -5.86 -3.76
C PRO A 55 7.81 -6.25 -4.10
N LYS A 56 7.64 -7.12 -5.09
CA LYS A 56 6.31 -7.69 -5.46
C LYS A 56 5.65 -8.47 -4.32
N GLN A 57 6.43 -8.96 -3.34
CA GLN A 57 5.88 -9.63 -2.16
C GLN A 57 5.00 -8.70 -1.31
N LEU A 58 5.17 -7.37 -1.43
CA LEU A 58 4.35 -6.36 -0.75
C LEU A 58 3.13 -5.90 -1.57
N ASP A 59 2.89 -6.46 -2.77
CA ASP A 59 1.74 -6.12 -3.63
C ASP A 59 0.39 -6.37 -2.93
N GLY A 60 0.33 -7.32 -1.99
CA GLY A 60 -0.85 -7.52 -1.16
C GLY A 60 -1.12 -6.38 -0.17
N VAL A 61 -0.06 -5.73 0.33
CA VAL A 61 -0.15 -4.57 1.23
C VAL A 61 -0.57 -3.33 0.46
N ILE A 62 0.06 -3.11 -0.70
CA ILE A 62 -0.25 -1.98 -1.59
C ILE A 62 -1.74 -1.98 -1.98
N ARG A 63 -2.27 -3.14 -2.41
CA ARG A 63 -3.70 -3.26 -2.75
C ARG A 63 -4.62 -2.93 -1.57
N LYS A 64 -4.29 -3.39 -0.37
CA LYS A 64 -5.08 -3.12 0.84
C LYS A 64 -5.02 -1.64 1.24
N MET A 65 -3.85 -1.00 1.13
CA MET A 65 -3.67 0.42 1.39
C MET A 65 -4.50 1.28 0.43
N ALA A 66 -4.39 1.04 -0.88
CA ALA A 66 -5.17 1.75 -1.88
C ALA A 66 -6.69 1.54 -1.67
N ALA A 67 -7.10 0.31 -1.40
CA ALA A 67 -8.50 -0.02 -1.13
C ALA A 67 -9.03 0.66 0.15
N ALA A 68 -8.21 0.77 1.20
CA ALA A 68 -8.58 1.42 2.45
C ALA A 68 -8.74 2.92 2.27
N LYS A 69 -7.78 3.58 1.60
CA LYS A 69 -7.83 5.01 1.28
C LYS A 69 -9.07 5.37 0.47
N PHE A 70 -9.40 4.56 -0.55
CA PHE A 70 -10.63 4.73 -1.32
C PHE A 70 -11.91 4.71 -0.46
N VAL A 71 -12.01 3.80 0.52
CA VAL A 71 -13.17 3.73 1.40
C VAL A 71 -13.22 4.89 2.39
N GLN A 72 -12.06 5.29 2.91
CA GLN A 72 -11.95 6.44 3.80
C GLN A 72 -12.43 7.73 3.11
N GLU A 73 -11.94 7.99 1.90
CA GLU A 73 -12.34 9.13 1.07
C GLU A 73 -13.84 9.15 0.76
N ALA A 74 -14.41 7.98 0.44
CA ALA A 74 -15.85 7.86 0.23
C ALA A 74 -16.66 8.15 1.51
N ALA A 75 -16.16 7.70 2.68
CA ALA A 75 -16.79 7.97 3.96
C ALA A 75 -16.68 9.46 4.34
N GLU A 76 -15.50 10.06 4.19
CA GLU A 76 -15.22 11.46 4.47
C GLU A 76 -16.08 12.40 3.62
N GLY A 77 -16.22 12.11 2.32
CA GLY A 77 -17.11 12.86 1.42
C GLY A 77 -18.60 12.76 1.79
N THR A 78 -18.99 11.76 2.58
CA THR A 78 -20.37 11.62 3.09
C THR A 78 -20.59 12.40 4.40
N THR A 79 -19.52 12.65 5.17
CA THR A 79 -19.58 13.32 6.49
C THR A 79 -19.08 14.76 6.52
N ALA A 80 -18.31 15.22 5.54
CA ALA A 80 -17.72 16.56 5.56
C ALA A 80 -17.60 17.18 4.16
N THR A 81 -18.36 18.25 3.92
CA THR A 81 -17.83 19.39 3.19
C THR A 81 -16.69 19.97 4.03
N SER A 82 -15.47 19.46 3.86
CA SER A 82 -14.27 20.16 4.32
C SER A 82 -13.51 20.58 3.07
N GLU A 83 -13.76 21.84 2.73
CA GLU A 83 -13.03 22.62 1.74
C GLU A 83 -11.52 22.47 1.98
N GLU A 84 -10.78 22.26 0.90
CA GLU A 84 -9.32 22.42 0.81
C GLU A 84 -8.45 21.46 1.66
N GLY A 85 -8.29 20.22 1.21
CA GLY A 85 -7.10 19.44 1.57
C GLY A 85 -7.27 17.94 1.66
N LEU A 86 -7.80 17.28 0.62
CA LEU A 86 -7.58 15.84 0.47
C LEU A 86 -6.09 15.62 0.23
N SER A 87 -5.38 15.24 1.29
CA SER A 87 -4.02 14.77 1.16
C SER A 87 -4.07 13.38 0.55
N PHE A 88 -3.83 13.32 -0.77
CA PHE A 88 -3.68 12.05 -1.51
C PHE A 88 -2.57 11.16 -0.92
N THR A 89 -1.64 11.78 -0.19
CA THR A 89 -0.58 11.13 0.56
C THR A 89 -1.08 10.27 1.73
N PHE A 90 -0.37 9.17 1.96
CA PHE A 90 -0.57 8.32 3.13
C PHE A 90 0.03 8.96 4.39
N SER A 91 -0.76 8.99 5.47
CA SER A 91 -0.32 9.40 6.80
C SER A 91 0.25 8.21 7.59
N ASP A 92 0.90 8.51 8.73
CA ASP A 92 1.35 7.46 9.66
C ASP A 92 0.17 6.60 10.16
N ASP A 93 -1.01 7.20 10.34
CA ASP A 93 -2.21 6.48 10.75
C ASP A 93 -2.67 5.48 9.69
N ASP A 94 -2.55 5.84 8.40
CA ASP A 94 -2.85 4.94 7.30
C ASP A 94 -1.86 3.76 7.22
N MET A 95 -0.63 3.95 7.71
CA MET A 95 0.43 2.94 7.71
C MET A 95 0.34 1.97 8.90
N LYS A 96 -0.20 2.42 10.05
CA LYS A 96 -0.26 1.64 11.30
C LYS A 96 -0.75 0.19 11.13
N PRO A 97 -1.83 -0.10 10.38
CA PRO A 97 -2.32 -1.47 10.22
C PRO A 97 -1.34 -2.40 9.50
N PHE A 98 -0.40 -1.84 8.74
CA PHE A 98 0.56 -2.58 7.92
C PHE A 98 1.97 -2.63 8.53
N ALA A 99 2.25 -1.78 9.52
CA ALA A 99 3.54 -1.64 10.17
C ALA A 99 4.12 -2.97 10.67
N THR A 100 3.32 -3.85 11.28
CA THR A 100 3.79 -5.17 11.75
C THR A 100 4.35 -6.02 10.61
N LEU A 101 3.68 -6.03 9.45
CA LEU A 101 4.11 -6.84 8.31
C LEU A 101 5.33 -6.22 7.61
N LEU A 102 5.36 -4.90 7.49
CA LEU A 102 6.49 -4.17 6.91
C LEU A 102 7.75 -4.28 7.79
N ASN A 103 7.61 -4.18 9.11
CA ASN A 103 8.71 -4.42 10.05
C ASN A 103 9.23 -5.86 9.96
N LYS A 104 8.33 -6.85 9.86
CA LYS A 104 8.75 -8.26 9.65
C LYS A 104 9.53 -8.42 8.35
N TYR A 105 9.15 -7.71 7.29
CA TYR A 105 9.89 -7.71 6.03
C TYR A 105 11.30 -7.12 6.20
N MET A 106 11.42 -5.98 6.90
CA MET A 106 12.70 -5.33 7.22
C MET A 106 13.61 -6.19 8.10
N ASP A 107 13.05 -6.84 9.12
CA ASP A 107 13.77 -7.74 10.02
C ASP A 107 14.38 -8.93 9.24
N ASN A 108 13.64 -9.49 8.29
CA ASN A 108 14.13 -10.58 7.44
C ASN A 108 15.24 -10.11 6.47
N GLN A 109 15.21 -8.86 6.00
CA GLN A 109 16.25 -8.32 5.12
C GLN A 109 17.56 -8.01 5.85
N SER A 110 17.49 -7.53 7.09
CA SER A 110 18.67 -7.17 7.89
C SER A 110 19.47 -8.38 8.38
N GLY A 111 19.06 -9.61 8.04
CA GLY A 111 19.71 -10.82 8.50
C GLY A 111 19.61 -10.98 10.02
N ALA A 112 18.61 -10.35 10.65
CA ALA A 112 18.30 -10.57 12.05
C ALA A 112 17.82 -12.02 12.21
N ASN A 113 18.80 -12.91 12.36
CA ASN A 113 18.67 -14.28 12.82
C ASN A 113 17.94 -14.27 14.17
N ARG A 114 16.62 -14.15 14.14
CA ARG A 114 15.71 -14.69 15.15
C ARG A 114 15.37 -16.14 14.77
N LEU A 115 16.34 -16.86 14.21
CA LEU A 115 16.39 -18.31 14.38
C LEU A 115 16.72 -18.52 15.85
N GLY A 116 15.79 -19.19 16.55
CA GLY A 116 15.67 -19.20 17.99
C GLY A 116 17.00 -19.19 18.74
N SER A 117 17.13 -18.26 19.68
CA SER A 117 17.88 -18.53 20.89
C SER A 117 17.26 -19.77 21.52
N VAL A 118 17.77 -20.95 21.17
CA VAL A 118 17.55 -22.16 21.91
C VAL A 118 18.20 -21.87 23.26
N VAL A 119 17.38 -21.48 24.23
CA VAL A 119 17.82 -21.33 25.61
C VAL A 119 17.99 -22.75 26.12
N THR A 120 19.16 -23.34 25.89
CA THR A 120 19.57 -24.53 26.61
C THR A 120 19.93 -24.06 28.01
N TRP A 121 19.05 -24.35 28.96
CA TRP A 121 19.37 -24.30 30.37
C TRP A 121 20.25 -25.53 30.65
N ASP A 122 21.53 -25.27 30.94
CA ASP A 122 22.39 -26.22 31.66
C ASP A 122 22.27 -25.92 33.16
#